data_AF-D8PP05-F1
#
_entry.id   AF-D8PP05-F1
#
_cell.length_a   1.000
_cell.length_b   1.000
_cell.length_c   1.000
_cell.angle_alpha   90.00
_cell.angle_beta   90.00
_cell.angle_gamma   90.00
#
_symmetry.space_group_name_H-M   'P 1'
#
loop_
_entity.id
_entity.type
_entity.pdbx_description
1 polymer ?
#
loop_
_entity_poly.entity_id
_entity_poly.type
_entity_poly.pdbx_seq_one_letter_code
_entity_poly.pdbx_strand_id
1 'polypeptide(L)'
;MSKLTVYAPPPEVRSTLFKHHPPDVIPPTSELEQLNMELRLLKQKVIERSHKAENDLRIVEDSLRRMKEKEANRSVDKIKREHDYGMWYIFSYL
;
A
#
# COMPACT_ATOMS: atom_id res chain seq x y z
N MET A 1 -16.58 -5.79 -5.80
CA MET A 1 -15.71 -5.56 -6.98
C MET A 1 -14.51 -4.74 -6.53
N SER A 2 -13.42 -5.38 -6.10
CA SER A 2 -12.18 -4.72 -5.69
C SER A 2 -11.46 -4.18 -6.93
N LYS A 3 -11.31 -2.85 -7.03
CA LYS A 3 -10.58 -2.20 -8.13
C LYS A 3 -9.07 -2.28 -7.85
N LEU A 4 -8.49 -3.46 -7.99
CA LEU A 4 -7.04 -3.61 -7.98
C LEU A 4 -6.50 -3.04 -9.29
N THR A 5 -5.70 -1.98 -9.21
CA THR A 5 -5.02 -1.43 -10.37
C THR A 5 -3.75 -2.24 -10.61
N VAL A 6 -3.63 -2.85 -11.79
CA VAL A 6 -2.44 -3.61 -12.18
C VAL A 6 -1.24 -2.67 -12.18
N TYR A 7 -0.10 -3.16 -11.70
CA TYR A 7 1.14 -2.40 -11.71
C TYR A 7 1.50 -1.98 -13.14
N ALA A 8 1.41 -0.68 -13.42
CA ALA A 8 1.89 -0.12 -14.68
C ALA A 8 3.40 0.17 -14.53
N PRO A 9 4.27 -0.49 -15.31
CA PRO A 9 5.70 -0.23 -15.24
C PRO A 9 5.99 1.25 -15.57
N PRO A 10 7.08 1.81 -15.03
CA PRO A 10 7.47 3.18 -15.33
C PRO A 10 7.67 3.37 -16.85
N PRO A 11 7.40 4.56 -17.40
CA PRO A 11 7.68 4.86 -18.79
C PRO A 11 9.16 4.60 -19.11
N GLU A 12 9.42 3.92 -20.22
CA GLU A 12 10.80 3.70 -20.67
C GLU A 12 11.49 5.03 -20.99
N VAL A 13 12.76 5.15 -20.60
CA VAL A 13 13.61 6.28 -20.98
C VAL A 13 13.79 6.25 -22.49
N ARG A 14 13.46 7.37 -23.16
CA ARG A 14 13.50 7.44 -24.64
C ARG A 14 14.87 7.86 -25.16
N SER A 15 15.77 8.31 -24.29
CA SER A 15 17.07 8.82 -24.70
C SER A 15 17.92 7.75 -25.39
N THR A 16 18.45 8.13 -26.55
CA THR A 16 19.45 7.36 -27.29
C THR A 16 20.71 7.20 -26.44
N LEU A 17 21.07 8.21 -25.65
CA LEU A 17 22.18 8.16 -24.68
C LEU A 17 22.12 6.99 -23.70
N PHE A 18 20.91 6.63 -23.25
CA PHE A 18 20.73 5.53 -22.32
C PHE A 18 20.73 4.16 -23.03
N LYS A 19 20.37 4.12 -24.32
CA LYS A 19 20.22 2.87 -25.09
C LYS A 19 21.44 2.53 -25.98
N HIS A 20 22.10 3.54 -26.50
CA HIS A 20 23.22 3.48 -27.42
C HIS A 20 24.22 4.56 -27.02
N HIS A 21 25.27 4.17 -26.31
CA HIS A 21 26.38 5.05 -25.99
C HIS A 21 27.57 4.71 -26.91
N PRO A 22 27.79 5.44 -28.02
CA PRO A 22 29.01 5.28 -28.79
C PRO A 22 30.18 5.74 -27.89
N PRO A 23 31.21 4.90 -27.69
CA PRO A 23 32.31 5.21 -26.76
C PRO A 23 33.11 6.47 -27.13
N ASP A 24 33.12 6.87 -28.40
CA ASP A 24 33.92 7.97 -28.93
C ASP A 24 33.13 9.24 -29.30
N VAL A 25 31.83 9.30 -28.99
CA VAL A 25 30.99 10.46 -29.33
C VAL A 25 30.56 11.18 -28.07
N ILE A 26 31.08 12.40 -27.87
CA ILE A 26 30.62 13.28 -26.80
C ILE A 26 29.20 13.74 -27.16
N PRO A 27 28.19 13.42 -26.33
CA PRO A 27 26.82 13.79 -26.62
C PRO A 27 26.60 15.29 -26.51
N PRO A 28 25.66 15.86 -27.28
CA PRO A 28 25.25 17.25 -27.10
C PRO A 28 24.74 17.50 -25.68
N THR A 29 25.10 18.66 -25.10
CA THR A 29 24.65 19.06 -23.76
C THR A 29 23.12 19.09 -23.64
N SER A 30 22.43 19.46 -24.72
CA SER A 30 20.96 19.48 -24.77
C SER A 30 20.33 18.10 -24.58
N GLU A 31 20.93 17.05 -25.14
CA GLU A 31 20.46 15.67 -24.98
C GLU A 31 20.70 15.16 -23.55
N LEU A 32 21.82 15.56 -22.96
CA LEU A 32 22.17 15.27 -21.56
C LEU A 32 21.19 15.95 -20.58
N GLU A 33 20.87 17.22 -20.80
CA GLU A 33 19.91 17.96 -19.99
C GLU A 33 18.50 17.35 -20.09
N GLN A 34 18.07 17.00 -21.31
CA GLN A 34 16.80 16.32 -21.54
C GLN A 34 16.74 14.98 -20.78
N LEU A 35 17.80 14.16 -20.89
CA LEU A 35 17.87 12.89 -20.18
C LEU A 35 17.82 13.08 -18.66
N ASN A 36 18.56 14.06 -18.14
CA ASN A 36 18.53 14.36 -16.71
C ASN A 36 17.14 14.80 -16.23
N MET A 37 16.42 15.58 -17.03
CA MET A 37 15.03 15.94 -16.74
C MET A 37 14.10 14.72 -16.74
N GLU A 38 14.21 13.84 -17.75
CA GLU A 38 13.42 12.61 -17.83
C GLU A 38 13.67 11.70 -16.61
N LEU A 39 14.93 11.52 -16.21
CA LEU A 39 15.31 10.70 -15.06
C LEU A 39 14.81 11.29 -13.73
N ARG A 40 14.87 12.62 -13.58
CA ARG A 40 14.33 13.31 -12.40
C ARG A 40 12.82 13.13 -12.27
N LEU A 41 12.10 13.27 -13.38
CA LEU A 41 10.66 13.03 -13.41
C LEU A 41 10.31 11.57 -13.09
N LEU A 42 11.09 10.62 -13.61
CA LEU A 42 10.90 9.21 -13.34
C LEU A 42 11.11 8.90 -11.86
N LYS A 43 12.19 9.42 -11.26
CA LYS A 43 12.47 9.31 -9.83
C LYS A 43 11.33 9.87 -8.99
N GLN A 44 10.84 11.06 -9.33
CA GLN A 44 9.74 11.70 -8.63
C GLN A 44 8.46 10.85 -8.64
N LYS A 45 8.08 10.32 -9.82
CA LYS A 45 6.90 9.44 -9.96
C LYS A 45 7.02 8.16 -9.14
N VAL A 46 8.20 7.57 -9.06
CA VAL A 46 8.46 6.36 -8.26
C VAL A 46 8.30 6.67 -6.76
N ILE A 47 8.85 7.79 -6.31
CA ILE A 47 8.73 8.24 -4.90
C ILE A 47 7.27 8.49 -4.52
N GLU A 48 6.52 9.24 -5.35
CA GLU A 48 5.10 9.51 -5.11
C GLU A 48 4.27 8.23 -5.03
N ARG A 49 4.55 7.26 -5.91
CA ARG A 49 3.88 5.95 -5.88
C ARG A 49 4.24 5.17 -4.61
N SER A 50 5.49 5.22 -4.16
CA SER A 50 5.93 4.59 -2.91
C SER A 50 5.18 5.17 -1.70
N HIS A 51 5.10 6.49 -1.60
CA HIS A 51 4.35 7.15 -0.53
C HIS A 51 2.86 6.82 -0.56
N LYS A 52 2.27 6.72 -1.76
CA LYS A 52 0.88 6.28 -1.89
C LYS A 52 0.70 4.85 -1.38
N ALA A 53 1.56 3.93 -1.78
CA ALA A 53 1.50 2.53 -1.34
C ALA A 53 1.68 2.40 0.19
N GLU A 54 2.58 3.20 0.78
CA GLU A 54 2.78 3.27 2.23
C GLU A 54 1.50 3.73 2.96
N ASN A 55 0.86 4.78 2.45
CA ASN A 55 -0.40 5.26 3.04
C ASN A 55 -1.54 4.25 2.87
N ASP A 56 -1.63 3.61 1.71
CA ASP A 56 -2.62 2.55 1.45
C ASP A 56 -2.42 1.35 2.41
N LEU A 57 -1.17 0.95 2.67
CA LEU A 57 -0.84 -0.08 3.67
C LEU A 57 -1.29 0.32 5.07
N ARG A 58 -1.00 1.55 5.50
CA ARG A 58 -1.42 2.04 6.82
C ARG A 58 -2.93 2.01 7.01
N ILE A 59 -3.70 2.36 5.96
CA ILE A 59 -5.16 2.29 5.97
C ILE A 59 -5.63 0.84 6.16
N VAL A 60 -5.01 -0.11 5.46
CA VAL A 60 -5.35 -1.53 5.59
C VAL A 60 -5.04 -2.02 7.00
N GLU A 61 -3.88 -1.71 7.55
CA GLU A 61 -3.49 -2.09 8.92
C GLU A 61 -4.46 -1.55 9.97
N ASP A 62 -4.83 -0.27 9.88
CA ASP A 62 -5.81 0.35 10.76
C ASP A 62 -7.20 -0.31 10.65
N SER A 63 -7.61 -0.69 9.44
CA SER A 63 -8.87 -1.39 9.23
C SER A 63 -8.86 -2.80 9.84
N LEU A 64 -7.74 -3.52 9.72
CA LEU A 64 -7.54 -4.84 10.31
C LEU A 64 -7.53 -4.76 11.84
N ARG A 65 -6.89 -3.74 12.41
CA ARG A 65 -6.90 -3.50 13.87
C ARG A 65 -8.32 -3.30 14.38
N ARG A 66 -9.10 -2.42 13.75
CA ARG A 66 -10.51 -2.18 14.12
C ARG A 66 -11.39 -3.43 13.98
N MET A 67 -11.14 -4.26 12.96
CA MET A 67 -11.87 -5.52 12.80
C MET A 67 -11.56 -6.50 13.93
N LYS A 68 -10.28 -6.67 14.26
CA LYS A 68 -9.84 -7.54 15.37
C LYS A 68 -10.43 -7.10 16.71
N GLU A 69 -10.42 -5.81 17.00
CA GLU A 69 -11.02 -5.26 18.23
C GLU A 69 -12.53 -5.52 18.31
N LYS A 70 -13.25 -5.33 17.20
CA LYS A 70 -14.70 -5.62 17.13
C LYS A 70 -15.00 -7.10 17.32
N GLU A 71 -14.20 -7.98 16.75
CA GLU A 71 -14.36 -9.42 16.87
C GLU A 71 -14.07 -9.93 18.28
N ALA A 72 -13.02 -9.39 18.92
CA ALA A 72 -12.73 -9.66 20.33
C ALA A 72 -13.88 -9.23 21.26
N ASN A 73 -14.38 -8.00 21.10
CA ASN A 73 -15.48 -7.49 21.93
C ASN A 73 -16.78 -8.31 21.76
N ARG A 74 -17.13 -8.70 20.52
CA ARG A 74 -18.28 -9.58 20.27
C ARG A 74 -18.16 -10.94 20.95
N SER A 75 -16.94 -11.49 20.97
CA SER A 75 -16.67 -12.79 21.58
C SER A 75 -16.82 -12.71 23.11
N VAL A 76 -16.30 -11.64 23.72
CA VAL A 76 -16.44 -11.39 25.17
C VAL A 76 -17.90 -11.18 25.58
N ASP A 77 -18.68 -10.42 24.80
CA ASP A 77 -20.09 -10.16 25.08
C ASP A 77 -20.98 -11.41 24.91
N LYS A 78 -20.56 -12.36 24.06
CA LYS A 78 -21.25 -13.64 23.91
C LYS A 78 -21.00 -14.53 25.15
N ILE A 79 -19.74 -14.63 25.57
CA ILE A 79 -19.34 -15.41 26.76
C ILE A 79 -20.03 -14.88 28.02
N LYS A 80 -20.07 -13.55 28.21
CA LYS A 80 -20.75 -12.93 29.35
C LYS A 80 -22.24 -13.24 29.37
N ARG A 81 -22.93 -13.11 28.22
CA ARG A 81 -24.35 -13.44 28.13
C ARG A 81 -24.61 -14.90 28.46
N GLU A 82 -23.87 -15.83 27.86
CA GLU A 82 -24.05 -17.27 28.13
C GLU A 82 -23.78 -17.61 29.59
N HIS A 83 -22.76 -17.02 30.21
CA HIS A 83 -22.47 -17.16 31.63
C HIS A 83 -23.60 -16.61 32.51
N ASP A 84 -24.12 -15.41 32.22
CA ASP A 84 -25.20 -14.79 32.99
C ASP A 84 -26.52 -15.57 32.85
N TYR A 85 -26.85 -16.04 31.64
CA TYR A 85 -28.00 -16.93 31.41
C TYR A 85 -27.86 -18.26 32.17
N GLY A 86 -26.66 -18.85 32.18
CA GLY A 86 -26.38 -20.08 32.93
C GLY A 86 -26.51 -19.90 34.44
N MET A 87 -25.98 -18.80 34.98
CA MET A 87 -26.13 -18.43 36.40
C MET A 87 -27.59 -18.24 36.80
N TRP A 88 -28.37 -17.53 35.96
CA TRP A 88 -29.79 -17.28 36.25
C TRP A 88 -30.60 -18.58 36.28
N TYR A 89 -30.28 -19.52 35.37
CA TYR A 89 -30.88 -20.85 35.39
C TYR A 89 -30.55 -21.60 36.67
N ILE A 90 -29.28 -21.64 37.11
CA ILE A 90 -28.89 -22.35 38.34
C ILE A 90 -29.61 -21.78 39.57
N PHE A 91 -29.74 -20.46 39.68
CA PHE A 91 -30.45 -19.83 40.79
C PHE A 91 -31.98 -19.98 40.73
N SER A 92 -32.55 -20.25 39.56
CA SER A 92 -34.01 -20.44 39.42
C SER A 92 -34.49 -21.85 39.77
N TYR A 93 -33.56 -22.81 39.90
CA TYR A 93 -33.84 -24.20 40.27
C TYR A 93 -33.35 -24.56 41.68
N LEU A 94 -32.89 -23.58 42.46
CA LEU A 94 -32.53 -23.70 43.88
C LEU A 94 -33.63 -23.08 44.76
#